data_AF-A0A6M8EGV4-F1
#
_entry.id   AF-A0A6M8EGV4-F1
#
_cell.length_a   1.000
_cell.length_b   1.000
_cell.length_c   1.000
_cell.angle_alpha   90.00
_cell.angle_beta   90.00
_cell.angle_gamma   90.00
#
_symmetry.space_group_name_H-M   'P 1'
#
loop_
_entity.id
_entity.type
_entity.pdbx_description
1 polymer ?
#
loop_
_entity_poly.entity_id
_entity_poly.type
_entity_poly.pdbx_seq_one_letter_code
_entity_poly.pdbx_strand_id
1 'polypeptide(L)' 'MQNNTIPQDIIKIQKKLALFEKDSRNYKKYTKILAKHIKTYTMKKRVNAHIKTIESIEKISQEESK' A
#
# COMPACT_ATOMS: atom_id res chain seq x y z
N MET A 1 13.18 11.37 6.75
CA MET A 1 12.18 10.59 7.51
C MET A 1 11.20 9.99 6.52
N GLN A 2 11.07 8.66 6.44
CA GLN A 2 10.07 8.02 5.58
C GLN A 2 8.70 8.35 6.14
N ASN A 3 7.96 9.23 5.47
CA ASN A 3 6.56 9.49 5.79
C ASN A 3 5.77 8.21 5.47
N ASN A 4 5.72 7.29 6.44
CA ASN A 4 4.87 6.09 6.47
C ASN A 4 3.40 6.48 6.66
N THR A 5 2.96 7.52 5.95
CA THR A 5 1.61 8.02 6.01
C THR A 5 0.72 7.00 5.30
N ILE A 6 -0.20 6.40 6.06
CA ILE A 6 -1.24 5.56 5.49
C ILE A 6 -1.99 6.40 4.44
N PRO A 7 -2.27 5.87 3.24
CA PRO A 7 -3.03 6.59 2.24
C PRO A 7 -4.34 7.15 2.79
N GLN A 8 -4.62 8.41 2.48
CA GLN A 8 -5.77 9.14 3.03
C GLN A 8 -7.10 8.42 2.76
N ASP A 9 -7.22 7.74 1.62
CA ASP A 9 -8.43 6.98 1.26
C ASP A 9 -8.64 5.76 2.15
N ILE A 10 -7.56 5.07 2.55
CA ILE A 10 -7.63 3.96 3.50
C ILE A 10 -8.13 4.46 4.86
N ILE A 11 -7.61 5.61 5.33
CA ILE A 11 -8.04 6.23 6.58
C ILE A 11 -9.53 6.64 6.51
N LYS A 12 -9.96 7.25 5.39
CA LYS A 12 -11.36 7.64 5.18
C LYS A 12 -12.29 6.42 5.21
N ILE A 13 -11.91 5.31 4.59
CA ILE A 13 -12.69 4.07 4.60
C ILE A 13 -12.76 3.47 6.01
N GLN A 14 -11.64 3.44 6.75
CA GLN A 14 -11.59 2.95 8.12
C GLN A 14 -12.51 3.77 9.05
N LYS A 15 -12.48 5.10 8.94
CA LYS A 15 -13.38 5.98 9.70
C LYS A 15 -14.85 5.71 9.39
N LYS A 16 -15.21 5.47 8.12
CA LYS A 16 -16.58 5.09 7.75
C LYS A 16 -16.98 3.72 8.30
N LEU A 17 -16.07 2.74 8.26
CA LEU A 17 -16.33 1.41 8.81
C LEU A 17 -16.61 1.43 10.31
N ALA A 18 -15.93 2.30 11.06
CA ALA A 18 -16.15 2.47 12.50
C ALA A 18 -17.56 2.99 12.84
N LEU A 19 -18.29 3.58 11.88
CA LEU A 19 -19.65 4.08 12.07
C LEU A 19 -20.73 3.05 11.69
N PHE A 20 -20.37 1.95 11.02
CA PHE A 20 -21.35 0.95 10.59
C PHE A 20 -21.47 -0.18 11.61
N GLU A 21 -22.70 -0.64 11.84
CA GLU A 21 -22.94 -1.86 12.57
C GLU A 21 -22.26 -3.04 11.86
N LYS A 22 -21.59 -3.89 12.66
CA LYS A 22 -20.88 -5.08 12.18
C LYS A 22 -21.85 -5.94 11.38
N ASP A 23 -21.40 -6.42 10.23
CA ASP A 23 -22.17 -7.27 9.31
C ASP A 23 -23.38 -6.65 8.62
N SER A 24 -23.65 -5.36 8.85
CA SER A 24 -24.59 -4.59 8.01
C SER A 24 -24.16 -4.59 6.55
N ARG A 25 -25.12 -4.32 5.64
CA ARG A 25 -24.86 -4.26 4.18
C ARG A 25 -23.73 -3.27 3.86
N ASN A 26 -23.73 -2.11 4.53
CA ASN A 26 -22.71 -1.08 4.34
C ASN A 26 -21.36 -1.52 4.92
N TYR A 27 -21.34 -2.14 6.11
CA TYR A 27 -20.11 -2.71 6.66
C TYR A 27 -19.46 -3.71 5.69
N LYS A 28 -20.22 -4.71 5.21
CA LYS A 28 -19.72 -5.71 4.24
C LYS A 28 -19.21 -5.07 2.95
N LYS A 29 -19.91 -4.05 2.43
CA LYS A 29 -19.47 -3.29 1.24
C LYS A 29 -18.14 -2.57 1.49
N TYR A 30 -18.04 -1.78 2.55
CA TYR A 30 -16.84 -0.99 2.81
C TYR A 30 -15.63 -1.83 3.24
N THR A 31 -15.86 -3.00 3.87
CA THR A 31 -14.79 -3.97 4.16
C THR A 31 -14.18 -4.53 2.87
N LYS A 32 -14.99 -4.85 1.86
CA LYS A 32 -14.49 -5.27 0.53
C LYS A 32 -13.70 -4.16 -0.16
N ILE A 33 -14.19 -2.92 -0.07
CA ILE A 33 -13.50 -1.75 -0.65
C ILE A 33 -12.15 -1.55 0.04
N LEU A 34 -12.10 -1.64 1.38
CA LEU A 34 -10.87 -1.52 2.17
C LEU A 34 -9.84 -2.57 1.76
N ALA A 35 -10.25 -3.84 1.67
CA ALA A 35 -9.37 -4.93 1.28
C ALA A 35 -8.73 -4.70 -0.10
N LYS A 36 -9.51 -4.19 -1.07
CA LYS A 36 -8.98 -3.82 -2.39
C LYS A 36 -7.92 -2.73 -2.31
N HIS A 37 -8.16 -1.66 -1.54
CA HIS A 37 -7.23 -0.54 -1.41
C HIS A 37 -5.92 -0.95 -0.72
N ILE A 38 -6.02 -1.76 0.35
CA ILE A 38 -4.85 -2.30 1.05
C ILE A 38 -4.01 -3.15 0.08
N LYS A 39 -4.65 -4.06 -0.68
CA LYS A 39 -3.94 -4.90 -1.66
C LYS A 39 -3.18 -4.06 -2.68
N THR A 40 -3.84 -3.08 -3.31
CA THR A 40 -3.22 -2.20 -4.30
C THR A 40 -2.05 -1.41 -3.70
N TYR A 41 -2.21 -0.87 -2.50
CA TYR A 41 -1.16 -0.12 -1.82
C TYR A 41 0.07 -1.00 -1.51
N THR A 42 -0.15 -2.19 -0.96
CA THR A 42 0.91 -3.16 -0.65
C THR A 42 1.62 -3.62 -1.92
N MET A 43 0.87 -3.89 -3.00
CA MET A 43 1.46 -4.27 -4.29
C MET A 43 2.35 -3.16 -4.86
N LYS A 44 1.91 -1.91 -4.80
CA LYS A 44 2.72 -0.76 -5.24
C LYS A 44 4.01 -0.65 -4.43
N LYS A 45 3.94 -0.82 -3.11
CA LYS A 45 5.14 -0.83 -2.25
C LYS A 45 6.11 -1.93 -2.64
N ARG A 46 5.62 -3.14 -2.93
CA ARG A 46 6.45 -4.28 -3.35
C ARG A 46 7.16 -4.01 -4.68
N VAL A 47 6.45 -3.49 -5.67
CA VAL A 47 7.04 -3.12 -6.97
C VAL A 47 8.13 -2.06 -6.79
N ASN A 48 7.85 -1.00 -6.02
CA ASN A 48 8.84 0.05 -5.76
C ASN A 48 10.08 -0.48 -5.02
N ALA A 49 9.92 -1.46 -4.14
CA ALA A 49 11.06 -2.10 -3.47
C ALA A 49 11.90 -2.91 -4.45
N HIS A 50 11.27 -3.71 -5.33
CA HIS A 50 11.98 -4.46 -6.36
C HIS A 50 12.75 -3.56 -7.33
N ILE A 51 12.14 -2.47 -7.78
CA ILE A 51 12.80 -1.48 -8.66
C ILE A 51 14.06 -0.94 -7.98
N LYS A 52 13.98 -0.54 -6.71
CA LYS A 52 15.15 -0.05 -5.96
C LYS A 52 16.26 -1.09 -5.83
N THR A 53 15.90 -2.35 -5.62
CA THR A 53 16.89 -3.43 -5.57
C THR A 53 17.61 -3.57 -6.91
N ILE A 54 16.88 -3.53 -8.02
CA ILE A 54 17.45 -3.59 -9.37
C ILE A 54 18.39 -2.40 -9.59
N GLU A 55 17.93 -1.17 -9.31
CA GLU A 55 18.75 0.05 -9.43
C GLU A 55 20.04 -0.02 -8.60
N SER A 56 19.98 -0.59 -7.39
CA SER A 56 21.17 -0.77 -6.55
C SER A 56 22.14 -1.78 -7.14
N ILE A 57 21.65 -2.89 -7.70
CA ILE A 57 22.49 -3.91 -8.35
C ILE A 57 23.17 -3.34 -9.60
N GLU A 58 22.44 -2.58 -10.42
CA GLU A 58 22.99 -1.92 -11.61
C GLU A 58 24.13 -0.96 -11.25
N LYS A 59 23.97 -0.18 -10.17
CA LYS A 59 25.02 0.73 -9.69
C LYS A 59 26.29 -0.02 -9.27
N ILE A 60 26.14 -1.09 -8.50
CA ILE A 60 27.27 -1.94 -8.08
C ILE A 60 27.99 -2.51 -9.31
N SER A 61 27.24 -3.05 -10.27
CA SER A 61 27.81 -3.60 -11.51
C SER A 61 28.57 -2.54 -12.33
N GLN A 62 28.06 -1.31 -12.41
CA GLN A 62 28.76 -0.21 -13.08
C GLN A 62 30.02 0.22 -12.34
N GLU A 63 30.04 0.16 -11.01
CA GLU A 63 31.21 0.46 -10.18
C GLU A 63 32.29 -0.61 -10.33
N GLU A 64 31.93 -1.90 -10.38
CA GLU A 64 32.86 -3.01 -10.61
C GLU A 64 33.45 -3.05 -12.03
N SER A 65 32.77 -2.45 -13.00
CA SER A 65 33.19 -2.41 -14.41
C SER A 65 34.09 -1.22 -14.76
N LYS A 66 34.33 -0.31 -13.80
CA LYS A 66 35.21 0.87 -13.93
C LYS A 66 36.60 0.59 -13.37
#